data_AF-A0A961PBZ0-F1
#
_entry.id   AF-A0A961PBZ0-F1
#
_cell.length_a   1.000
_cell.length_b   1.000
_cell.length_c   1.000
_cell.angle_alpha   90.00
_cell.angle_beta   90.00
_cell.angle_gamma   90.00
#
_symmetry.space_group_name_H-M   'P 1'
#
loop_
_entity.id
_entity.type
_entity.pdbx_description
1 polymer ?
#
loop_
_entity_poly.entity_id
_entity_poly.type
_entity_poly.pdbx_seq_one_letter_code
_entity_poly.pdbx_strand_id
1 'polypeptide(L)'
;MSMQTKSASKGFSLGDLARRPETGSLLGFVVVYVFFAVLGGAVFIGSAGWSSWLNIAAEVGIIALPVGLLMIAGHFDFSVGSVVPAASMMTAMLGGHYELPALIAILGGLAVGLAIGFV
;
A
#
# COMPACT_ATOMS: atom_id res chain seq x y z
N MET A 1 -17.37 -42.96 -36.20
CA MET A 1 -17.15 -42.84 -34.75
C MET A 1 -16.79 -41.38 -34.47
N SER A 2 -17.80 -40.52 -34.29
CA SER A 2 -17.64 -39.08 -34.16
C SER A 2 -17.25 -38.71 -32.73
N MET A 3 -16.04 -38.20 -32.58
CA MET A 3 -15.51 -37.72 -31.30
C MET A 3 -16.18 -36.36 -31.01
N GLN A 4 -17.25 -36.37 -30.22
CA GLN A 4 -17.83 -35.14 -29.68
C GLN A 4 -16.90 -34.56 -28.61
N THR A 5 -16.17 -33.51 -28.97
CA THR A 5 -15.50 -32.64 -27.99
C THR A 5 -16.56 -31.76 -27.33
N LYS A 6 -17.01 -32.16 -26.13
CA LYS A 6 -17.79 -31.27 -25.26
C LYS A 6 -16.90 -30.08 -24.90
N SER A 7 -17.15 -28.93 -25.53
CA SER A 7 -16.65 -27.63 -25.07
C SER A 7 -17.32 -27.33 -23.73
N ALA A 8 -16.66 -27.71 -22.64
CA ALA A 8 -17.10 -27.36 -21.30
C ALA A 8 -16.85 -25.86 -21.11
N SER A 9 -17.93 -25.08 -20.98
CA SER A 9 -17.86 -23.70 -20.55
C SER A 9 -17.13 -23.65 -19.20
N LYS A 10 -15.93 -23.05 -19.17
CA LYS A 10 -15.24 -22.76 -17.91
C LYS A 10 -16.06 -21.72 -17.14
N GLY A 11 -16.99 -22.18 -16.31
CA GLY A 11 -17.66 -21.35 -15.32
C GLY A 11 -16.64 -20.81 -14.32
N PHE A 12 -16.91 -19.62 -13.77
CA PHE A 12 -16.10 -18.98 -12.74
C PHE A 12 -15.92 -19.94 -11.55
N SER A 13 -14.76 -20.58 -11.43
CA SER A 13 -14.46 -21.52 -10.35
C SER A 13 -13.91 -20.75 -9.16
N LEU A 14 -14.66 -20.72 -8.05
CA LEU A 14 -14.22 -20.11 -6.79
C LEU A 14 -12.89 -20.73 -6.29
N GLY A 15 -12.64 -22.00 -6.62
CA GLY A 15 -11.39 -22.69 -6.30
C GLY A 15 -10.19 -22.18 -7.09
N ASP A 16 -10.39 -21.69 -8.31
CA ASP A 16 -9.31 -21.09 -9.12
C ASP A 16 -8.99 -19.67 -8.63
N LEU A 17 -9.99 -18.94 -8.14
CA LEU A 17 -9.80 -17.63 -7.53
C LEU A 17 -9.04 -17.74 -6.20
N ALA A 18 -9.37 -18.72 -5.36
CA ALA A 18 -8.71 -18.96 -4.08
C ALA A 18 -7.21 -19.29 -4.18
N ARG A 19 -6.75 -19.81 -5.33
CA ARG A 19 -5.34 -20.18 -5.57
C ARG A 19 -4.46 -19.01 -6.02
N ARG A 20 -5.05 -17.86 -6.32
CA ARG A 20 -4.28 -16.68 -6.71
C ARG A 20 -3.60 -16.08 -5.48
N PRO A 21 -2.31 -15.67 -5.58
CA PRO A 21 -1.61 -15.02 -4.47
C PRO A 21 -2.30 -13.72 -4.03
N GLU A 22 -2.99 -13.05 -4.96
CA GLU A 22 -3.80 -11.84 -4.77
C GLU A 22 -4.96 -12.05 -3.76
N THR A 23 -5.47 -13.27 -3.63
CA THR A 23 -6.69 -13.54 -2.87
C THR A 23 -6.45 -13.42 -1.36
N GLY A 24 -5.21 -13.66 -0.91
CA GLY A 24 -4.85 -13.49 0.50
C GLY A 24 -4.96 -12.03 0.95
N SER A 25 -4.48 -11.08 0.15
CA SER A 25 -4.56 -9.65 0.49
C SER A 25 -5.99 -9.13 0.43
N LEU A 26 -6.79 -9.59 -0.53
CA LEU A 26 -8.21 -9.24 -0.62
C LEU A 26 -9.01 -9.78 0.56
N LEU A 27 -8.80 -11.03 0.96
CA LEU A 27 -9.45 -11.61 2.14
C LEU A 27 -9.05 -10.88 3.41
N GLY A 28 -7.76 -10.58 3.58
CA GLY A 28 -7.25 -9.79 4.70
C GLY A 28 -7.89 -8.41 4.78
N PHE A 29 -7.99 -7.71 3.64
CA PHE A 29 -8.68 -6.42 3.56
C PHE A 29 -10.14 -6.54 4.01
N VAL A 30 -10.90 -7.51 3.48
CA VAL A 30 -12.32 -7.68 3.83
C VAL A 30 -12.49 -7.95 5.33
N VAL A 31 -11.70 -8.87 5.89
CA VAL A 31 -11.78 -9.23 7.31
C VAL A 31 -11.48 -8.03 8.20
N VAL A 32 -10.37 -7.33 7.94
CA VAL A 32 -9.95 -6.15 8.73
C VAL A 32 -10.94 -4.99 8.55
N TYR A 33 -11.41 -4.75 7.33
CA TYR A 33 -12.40 -3.72 7.06
C TYR A 33 -13.69 -3.97 7.81
N VAL A 34 -14.25 -5.19 7.75
CA VAL A 34 -15.48 -5.54 8.46
C VAL A 34 -15.29 -5.40 9.97
N PHE A 35 -14.15 -5.84 10.51
CA PHE A 35 -13.83 -5.69 11.92
C PHE A 35 -13.89 -4.21 12.36
N PHE A 36 -13.21 -3.31 11.66
CA PHE A 36 -13.23 -1.89 12.00
C PHE A 36 -14.52 -1.18 11.61
N ALA A 37 -15.26 -1.66 10.61
CA ALA A 37 -16.58 -1.15 10.26
C ALA A 37 -17.60 -1.44 11.38
N VAL A 38 -17.52 -2.61 12.01
CA VAL A 38 -18.38 -2.97 13.15
C VAL A 38 -18.00 -2.17 14.39
N LEU A 39 -16.70 -2.08 14.72
CA LEU A 39 -16.24 -1.40 15.95
C LEU A 39 -16.24 0.13 15.85
N GLY A 40 -15.83 0.68 14.70
CA GLY A 40 -15.73 2.11 14.45
C GLY A 40 -17.00 2.75 13.89
N GLY A 41 -17.97 1.94 13.49
CA GLY A 41 -19.29 2.40 13.04
C GLY A 41 -19.25 3.47 11.93
N ALA A 42 -20.09 4.49 12.07
CA ALA A 42 -20.24 5.56 11.07
C ALA A 42 -18.97 6.40 10.87
N VAL A 43 -18.09 6.50 11.87
CA VAL A 43 -16.84 7.28 11.75
C VAL A 43 -15.86 6.57 10.84
N PHE A 44 -15.73 5.24 10.97
CA PHE A 44 -14.83 4.44 10.14
C PHE A 44 -15.33 4.31 8.69
N ILE A 45 -16.64 4.09 8.52
CA ILE A 45 -17.25 3.94 7.19
C ILE A 45 -17.38 5.30 6.47
N GLY A 46 -17.42 6.40 7.22
CA GLY A 46 -17.49 7.76 6.68
C GLY A 46 -16.21 8.20 5.96
N SER A 47 -16.26 9.39 5.36
CA SER A 47 -15.16 9.97 4.58
C SER A 47 -13.86 10.12 5.38
N ALA A 48 -13.95 10.49 6.66
CA ALA A 48 -12.78 10.63 7.53
C ALA A 48 -12.07 9.29 7.76
N GLY A 49 -12.83 8.23 8.05
CA GLY A 49 -12.27 6.89 8.22
C GLY A 49 -11.62 6.38 6.94
N TRP A 50 -12.31 6.49 5.80
CA TRP A 50 -11.75 6.16 4.49
C TRP A 50 -10.49 6.95 4.16
N SER A 51 -10.48 8.27 4.38
CA SER A 51 -9.29 9.09 4.11
C SER A 51 -8.08 8.67 4.92
N SER A 52 -8.27 8.20 6.16
CA SER A 52 -7.16 7.85 7.06
C SER A 52 -6.37 6.66 6.54
N TRP A 53 -7.02 5.52 6.28
CA TRP A 53 -6.31 4.33 5.81
C TRP A 53 -5.96 4.41 4.31
N LEU A 54 -6.76 5.11 3.49
CA LEU A 54 -6.40 5.35 2.09
C LEU A 54 -5.19 6.26 1.95
N ASN A 55 -4.97 7.22 2.84
CA ASN A 55 -3.76 8.05 2.81
C ASN A 55 -2.50 7.19 2.97
N ILE A 56 -2.50 6.29 3.95
CA ILE A 56 -1.38 5.35 4.18
C ILE A 56 -1.27 4.35 3.02
N ALA A 57 -2.39 3.82 2.52
CA ALA A 57 -2.40 2.90 1.39
C ALA A 57 -1.85 3.55 0.11
N ALA A 58 -2.17 4.82 -0.14
CA ALA A 58 -1.65 5.58 -1.27
C ALA A 58 -0.13 5.81 -1.13
N GLU A 59 0.35 6.18 0.06
CA GLU A 59 1.78 6.34 0.33
C GLU A 59 2.55 5.04 0.03
N VAL A 60 2.15 3.91 0.61
CA VAL A 60 2.80 2.61 0.40
C VAL A 60 2.64 2.14 -1.05
N GLY A 61 1.48 2.36 -1.67
CA GLY A 61 1.20 1.95 -3.05
C GLY A 61 2.06 2.69 -4.08
N ILE A 62 2.27 4.00 -3.91
CA ILE A 62 3.15 4.81 -4.76
C ILE A 62 4.59 4.31 -4.68
N ILE A 63 5.04 3.90 -3.50
CA ILE A 63 6.39 3.36 -3.27
C ILE A 63 6.53 1.94 -3.83
N ALA A 64 5.51 1.10 -3.67
CA ALA A 64 5.55 -0.31 -4.06
C ALA A 64 5.67 -0.51 -5.59
N LEU A 65 5.10 0.38 -6.41
CA LEU A 65 5.17 0.29 -7.87
C LEU A 65 6.63 0.31 -8.42
N PRO A 66 7.45 1.35 -8.18
CA PRO A 66 8.83 1.37 -8.65
C PRO A 66 9.69 0.29 -8.00
N VAL A 67 9.51 -0.01 -6.71
CA VAL A 67 10.22 -1.11 -6.04
C VAL A 67 9.90 -2.45 -6.68
N GLY A 68 8.64 -2.71 -7.01
CA GLY A 68 8.22 -3.92 -7.72
C GLY A 68 8.88 -4.04 -9.10
N LEU A 69 8.98 -2.94 -9.85
CA LEU A 69 9.69 -2.92 -11.12
C LEU A 69 11.19 -3.23 -10.96
N LEU A 70 11.83 -2.68 -9.92
CA LEU A 70 13.24 -2.99 -9.61
C LEU A 70 13.43 -4.47 -9.22
N MET A 71 12.51 -5.03 -8.42
CA MET A 71 12.55 -6.44 -8.03
C MET A 71 12.35 -7.38 -9.22
N ILE A 72 11.53 -7.00 -10.21
CA ILE A 72 11.39 -7.73 -11.48
C ILE A 72 12.70 -7.66 -12.29
N ALA A 73 13.41 -6.53 -12.25
CA ALA A 73 14.72 -6.38 -12.88
C ALA A 73 15.85 -7.15 -12.16
N GLY A 74 15.54 -7.84 -11.06
CA GLY A 74 16.50 -8.62 -10.28
C GLY A 74 17.29 -7.80 -9.25
N HIS A 75 16.91 -6.54 -9.02
CA HIS A 75 17.51 -5.66 -8.02
C HIS A 75 16.59 -5.53 -6.80
N PHE A 76 17.11 -5.78 -5.60
CA PHE A 76 16.36 -5.64 -4.35
C PHE A 76 16.59 -4.24 -3.76
N ASP A 77 15.53 -3.44 -3.64
CA ASP A 77 15.62 -2.11 -3.05
C ASP A 77 15.43 -2.17 -1.52
N PHE A 78 16.55 -2.31 -0.80
CA PHE A 78 16.57 -2.21 0.67
C PHE A 78 16.55 -0.76 1.16
N SER A 79 16.94 0.21 0.31
CA SER A 79 17.12 1.61 0.69
C SER A 79 15.80 2.31 0.98
N VAL A 80 14.74 1.93 0.27
CA VAL A 80 13.38 2.42 0.52
C VAL A 80 12.92 2.12 1.95
N GLY A 81 13.34 0.99 2.51
CA GLY A 81 13.01 0.60 3.89
C GLY A 81 13.56 1.54 4.97
N SER A 82 14.67 2.24 4.71
CA SER A 82 15.25 3.23 5.63
C SER A 82 14.83 4.66 5.30
N VAL A 83 14.71 5.00 4.02
CA VAL A 83 14.37 6.36 3.57
C VAL A 83 12.98 6.78 3.99
N VAL A 84 11.97 5.92 3.80
CA VAL A 84 10.57 6.23 4.08
C VAL A 84 10.34 6.61 5.54
N PRO A 85 10.69 5.76 6.54
CA PRO A 85 10.49 6.13 7.94
C PRO A 85 11.34 7.33 8.37
N ALA A 86 12.57 7.48 7.85
CA ALA A 86 13.43 8.61 8.18
C ALA A 86 12.86 9.94 7.67
N ALA A 87 12.40 9.98 6.41
CA ALA A 87 11.78 11.16 5.82
C ALA A 87 10.43 11.50 6.49
N SER A 88 9.57 10.51 6.72
CA SER A 88 8.28 10.71 7.38
C SER A 88 8.43 11.20 8.82
N MET A 89 9.40 10.65 9.57
CA MET A 89 9.70 11.12 10.93
C MET A 89 10.22 12.55 10.93
N MET A 90 11.10 12.91 9.99
CA MET A 90 11.62 14.27 9.87
C MET A 90 10.50 15.28 9.57
N THR A 91 9.62 14.97 8.61
CA THR A 91 8.47 15.82 8.29
C THR A 91 7.51 15.94 9.49
N ALA A 92 7.25 14.84 10.20
CA ALA A 92 6.41 14.85 11.40
C ALA A 92 7.03 15.66 12.55
N MET A 93 8.34 15.61 12.76
CA MET A 93 9.01 16.40 13.80
C MET A 93 8.98 17.89 13.47
N LEU A 94 9.33 18.27 12.23
CA LEU A 94 9.35 19.68 11.83
C LEU A 94 7.95 20.30 11.84
N GLY A 95 6.96 19.63 11.27
CA GLY A 95 5.59 20.16 11.19
C GLY A 95 4.77 19.97 12.46
N GLY A 96 5.02 18.91 13.23
CA GLY A 96 4.23 18.55 14.40
C GLY A 96 4.84 19.00 15.73
N HIS A 97 6.14 18.78 15.95
CA HIS A 97 6.80 19.14 17.21
C HIS A 97 7.32 20.59 17.21
N TYR A 98 7.95 21.00 16.11
CA TYR A 98 8.48 22.37 15.97
C TYR A 98 7.49 23.36 15.35
N GLU A 99 6.29 22.89 14.99
CA GLU A 99 5.19 23.69 14.44
C GLU A 99 5.61 24.56 13.24
N LEU A 100 6.62 24.10 12.48
CA LEU A 100 7.12 24.83 11.32
C LEU A 100 6.10 24.74 10.16
N PRO A 101 6.09 25.73 9.26
CA PRO A 101 5.25 25.69 8.06
C PRO A 101 5.42 24.38 7.29
N ALA A 102 4.30 23.85 6.76
CA ALA A 102 4.27 22.57 6.05
C ALA A 102 5.33 22.48 4.93
N LEU A 103 5.58 23.58 4.22
CA LEU A 103 6.61 23.62 3.19
C LEU A 103 8.01 23.30 3.75
N ILE A 104 8.38 23.84 4.92
CA ILE A 104 9.67 23.59 5.55
C ILE A 104 9.76 22.13 6.02
N ALA A 105 8.67 21.59 6.58
CA ALA A 105 8.60 20.19 7.01
C ALA A 105 8.75 19.22 5.83
N ILE A 106 8.12 19.51 4.69
CA ILE A 106 8.25 18.74 3.44
C ILE A 106 9.69 18.82 2.93
N LEU A 107 10.27 20.02 2.86
CA LEU A 107 11.66 20.20 2.41
C LEU A 107 12.66 19.46 3.31
N GLY A 108 12.42 19.42 4.63
CA GLY A 108 13.25 18.66 5.56
C GLY A 108 13.18 17.15 5.31
N GLY A 109 12.00 16.59 5.10
CA GLY A 109 11.84 15.17 4.74
C GLY A 109 12.51 14.83 3.40
N LEU A 110 12.33 15.68 2.38
CA LEU A 110 13.00 15.53 1.08
C LEU A 110 14.52 15.61 1.20
N ALA A 111 15.05 16.51 2.03
CA ALA A 111 16.48 16.65 2.26
C ALA A 111 17.08 15.39 2.90
N VAL A 112 16.37 14.76 3.85
CA VAL A 112 16.79 13.48 4.43
C VAL A 112 16.79 12.38 3.37
N GLY A 113 15.73 12.29 2.56
CA GLY A 113 15.67 11.31 1.47
C GLY A 113 16.79 11.48 0.45
N LEU A 114 17.08 12.72 0.03
CA LEU A 114 18.21 13.03 -0.85
C LEU A 114 19.55 12.69 -0.22
N ALA A 115 19.74 13.02 1.06
CA ALA A 115 20.99 12.73 1.76
C ALA A 115 21.26 11.22 1.83
N ILE A 116 20.23 10.42 2.12
CA ILE A 116 20.36 8.95 2.14
C ILE A 116 20.61 8.41 0.73
N GLY A 117 19.88 8.90 -0.28
CA GLY A 117 20.05 8.44 -1.66
C GLY A 117 21.35 8.90 -2.34
N PHE A 118 22.02 9.91 -1.79
CA PHE A 118 23.31 10.41 -2.29
C PHE A 118 24.50 9.56 -1.82
N VAL A 119 24.38 8.91 -0.66
CA VAL A 119 25.44 8.09 -0.04
C VAL A 119 25.35 6.65 -0.51
#